data_AF-A0A146F1M4-F1
#
_entry.id   AF-A0A146F1M4-F1
#
_cell.length_a   1.000
_cell.length_b   1.000
_cell.length_c   1.000
_cell.angle_alpha   90.00
_cell.angle_beta   90.00
_cell.angle_gamma   90.00
#
_symmetry.space_group_name_H-M   'P 1'
#
loop_
_entity.id
_entity.type
_entity.pdbx_description
1 polymer ?
#
loop_
_entity_poly.entity_id
_entity_poly.type
_entity_poly.pdbx_seq_one_letter_code
_entity_poly.pdbx_strand_id
1 'polypeptide(L)'
;MSGEAWLYLLAVLINAVNLFLQVFFTIMYSDLECDYINPIDLCNRLNAYIVPEAAVHAFLTFLFIINGYWVAIVLNLPLLAFNAKKIYENQHLLDATEIFRKLNVHKKESFIKLGFHLLMFFFYLYSMIVALIRDEEDWTEHGSASIGLAAVSRRNVRLSSRLLDTVVGVPARAAEETLFAEERWAIDEVIRSPGSSTPERLLELFLFA
;
A
#
# COMPACT_ATOMS: atom_id res chain seq x y z
N MET A 1 -0.48 8.44 5.99
CA MET A 1 -0.03 7.34 5.13
C MET A 1 -0.47 6.05 5.78
N SER A 2 -1.56 5.49 5.27
CA SER A 2 -2.08 4.17 5.61
C SER A 2 -1.03 3.09 5.40
N GLY A 3 -1.19 1.97 6.10
CA GLY A 3 -0.34 0.80 5.91
C GLY A 3 -0.34 0.27 4.46
N GLU A 4 -1.40 0.55 3.71
CA GLU A 4 -1.54 0.19 2.29
C GLU A 4 -0.51 0.91 1.42
N ALA A 5 -0.40 2.24 1.57
CA ALA A 5 0.56 3.04 0.81
C ALA A 5 2.01 2.62 1.07
N TRP A 6 2.35 2.26 2.31
CA TRP A 6 3.68 1.76 2.68
C TRP A 6 4.01 0.41 2.03
N LEU A 7 3.03 -0.49 1.95
CA LEU A 7 3.17 -1.78 1.26
C LEU A 7 3.42 -1.59 -0.24
N TYR A 8 2.64 -0.73 -0.90
CA TYR A 8 2.83 -0.46 -2.32
C TYR A 8 4.15 0.28 -2.59
N LEU A 9 4.59 1.17 -1.70
CA LEU A 9 5.92 1.80 -1.79
C LEU A 9 7.03 0.76 -1.73
N LEU A 10 6.97 -0.16 -0.76
CA LEU A 10 7.92 -1.27 -0.66
C LEU A 10 7.89 -2.15 -1.92
N ALA A 11 6.69 -2.44 -2.44
CA ALA A 11 6.52 -3.22 -3.66
C ALA A 11 7.15 -2.56 -4.88
N VAL A 12 6.97 -1.25 -5.05
CA VAL A 12 7.60 -0.47 -6.13
C VAL A 12 9.12 -0.53 -6.01
N LEU A 13 9.67 -0.34 -4.82
CA LEU A 13 11.12 -0.36 -4.59
C LEU A 13 11.72 -1.73 -4.92
N ILE A 14 11.11 -2.79 -4.40
CA ILE A 14 11.55 -4.17 -4.65
C ILE A 14 11.43 -4.52 -6.15
N ASN A 15 10.31 -4.15 -6.78
CA ASN A 15 10.10 -4.43 -8.20
C ASN A 15 11.08 -3.64 -9.09
N ALA A 16 11.49 -2.43 -8.68
CA ALA A 16 12.52 -1.66 -9.38
C ALA A 16 13.89 -2.36 -9.34
N VAL A 17 14.26 -2.94 -8.20
CA VAL A 17 15.50 -3.75 -8.08
C VAL A 17 15.44 -4.97 -8.98
N ASN A 18 14.32 -5.71 -8.99
CA ASN A 18 14.15 -6.85 -9.89
C ASN A 18 14.19 -6.44 -11.37
N LEU A 19 13.62 -5.29 -11.73
CA LEU A 19 13.68 -4.77 -13.08
C LEU A 19 15.12 -4.48 -13.52
N PHE A 20 15.92 -3.88 -12.64
CA PHE A 20 17.34 -3.66 -12.90
C PHE A 20 18.11 -4.97 -13.07
N LEU A 21 17.82 -5.96 -12.21
CA LEU A 21 18.41 -7.30 -12.30
C LEU A 21 18.05 -8.00 -13.62
N GLN A 22 16.83 -7.82 -14.10
CA GLN A 22 16.36 -8.39 -15.35
C GLN A 22 17.00 -7.74 -16.59
N VAL A 23 17.29 -6.44 -16.53
CA VAL A 23 18.11 -5.74 -17.53
C VAL A 23 19.53 -6.31 -17.53
N PHE A 24 20.13 -6.48 -16.34
CA PHE A 24 21.45 -7.09 -16.20
C PHE A 24 21.52 -8.50 -16.81
N PHE A 25 20.51 -9.36 -16.56
CA PHE A 25 20.42 -10.67 -17.19
C PHE A 25 20.32 -10.58 -18.70
N THR A 26 19.50 -9.67 -19.22
CA THR A 26 19.33 -9.48 -20.66
C THR A 26 20.62 -9.05 -21.35
N ILE A 27 21.38 -8.14 -20.74
CA ILE A 27 22.70 -7.71 -21.24
C ILE A 27 23.66 -8.89 -21.23
N MET A 28 23.76 -9.63 -20.13
CA MET A 28 24.70 -10.75 -20.01
C MET A 28 24.41 -11.89 -21.01
N TYR A 29 23.13 -12.15 -21.31
CA TYR A 29 22.75 -13.07 -22.38
C TYR A 29 23.13 -12.55 -23.77
N SER A 30 23.03 -11.24 -24.00
CA SER A 30 23.47 -10.61 -25.24
C SER A 30 24.99 -10.62 -25.39
N ASP A 31 25.73 -10.44 -24.30
CA ASP A 31 27.19 -10.54 -24.28
C ASP A 31 27.65 -11.97 -24.60
N LEU A 32 26.92 -12.99 -24.12
CA LEU A 32 27.18 -14.38 -24.50
C LEU A 32 26.89 -14.65 -25.98
N GLU A 33 25.80 -14.10 -26.53
CA GLU A 33 25.42 -14.29 -27.95
C GLU A 33 26.45 -13.69 -28.92
N CYS A 34 27.09 -12.60 -28.52
CA CYS A 34 28.14 -11.95 -29.28
C CYS A 34 29.56 -12.51 -29.00
N ASP A 35 29.66 -13.64 -28.28
CA ASP A 35 30.92 -14.28 -27.86
C ASP A 35 31.85 -13.37 -27.03
N TYR A 36 31.31 -12.38 -26.31
CA TYR A 36 32.09 -11.48 -25.45
C TYR A 36 32.48 -12.10 -24.09
N ILE A 37 31.71 -13.09 -23.60
CA ILE A 37 31.92 -13.72 -22.28
C ILE A 37 31.84 -15.24 -22.37
N ASN A 38 32.61 -15.95 -21.55
CA ASN A 38 32.53 -17.40 -21.47
C ASN A 38 31.22 -17.87 -20.82
N PRO A 39 30.62 -18.98 -21.30
CA PRO A 39 29.38 -19.52 -20.72
C PRO A 39 29.55 -19.95 -19.25
N ILE A 40 30.76 -20.34 -18.83
CA ILE A 40 31.06 -20.70 -17.42
C ILE A 40 30.99 -19.47 -16.52
N ASP A 41 31.57 -18.35 -16.95
CA ASP A 41 31.57 -17.10 -16.19
C ASP A 41 30.17 -16.51 -16.07
N LEU A 42 29.38 -16.61 -17.14
CA LEU A 42 27.95 -16.29 -17.14
C LEU A 42 27.19 -17.12 -16.09
N CYS A 43 27.32 -18.45 -16.13
CA CYS A 43 26.56 -19.35 -15.24
C CYS A 43 26.88 -19.08 -13.77
N ASN A 44 28.17 -18.89 -13.42
CA ASN A 44 28.58 -18.56 -12.06
C ASN A 44 27.98 -17.24 -11.57
N ARG A 45 27.95 -16.21 -12.43
CA ARG A 45 27.35 -14.90 -12.09
C ARG A 45 25.84 -15.00 -11.96
N LEU A 46 25.13 -15.52 -12.96
CA LEU A 46 23.67 -15.57 -12.96
C LEU A 46 23.12 -16.48 -11.86
N ASN A 47 23.75 -17.62 -11.59
CA ASN A 47 23.25 -18.55 -10.58
C ASN A 47 23.21 -17.92 -9.18
N ALA A 48 24.18 -17.05 -8.86
CA ALA A 48 24.18 -16.31 -7.60
C ALA A 48 22.99 -15.33 -7.47
N TYR A 49 22.41 -14.88 -8.58
CA TYR A 49 21.31 -13.92 -8.62
C TYR A 49 19.92 -14.54 -8.85
N ILE A 50 19.83 -15.75 -9.43
CA ILE A 50 18.56 -16.45 -9.68
C ILE A 50 17.81 -16.75 -8.37
N VAL A 51 18.52 -17.23 -7.35
CA VAL A 51 17.92 -17.55 -6.04
C VAL A 51 17.38 -16.30 -5.32
N PRO A 52 18.17 -15.22 -5.15
CA PRO A 52 17.66 -14.03 -4.49
C PRO A 52 16.54 -13.34 -5.26
N GLU A 53 16.55 -13.34 -6.61
CA GLU A 53 15.43 -12.80 -7.42
C GLU A 53 14.11 -13.51 -7.10
N ALA A 54 14.12 -14.85 -7.18
CA ALA A 54 12.95 -15.65 -6.88
C ALA A 54 12.49 -15.50 -5.42
N ALA A 55 13.44 -15.45 -4.48
CA ALA A 55 13.14 -15.29 -3.06
C ALA A 55 12.49 -13.94 -2.75
N VAL A 56 13.02 -12.85 -3.31
CA VAL A 56 12.49 -11.49 -3.12
C VAL A 56 11.10 -11.36 -3.74
N HIS A 57 10.88 -11.93 -4.92
CA HIS A 57 9.56 -11.94 -5.56
C HIS A 57 8.52 -12.78 -4.78
N ALA A 58 8.94 -13.94 -4.27
CA ALA A 58 8.09 -14.78 -3.42
C ALA A 58 7.75 -14.09 -2.10
N PHE A 59 8.72 -13.40 -1.48
CA PHE A 59 8.52 -12.61 -0.27
C PHE A 59 7.51 -11.48 -0.50
N LEU A 60 7.62 -10.76 -1.61
CA LEU A 60 6.67 -9.71 -1.97
C LEU A 60 5.25 -10.27 -2.18
N THR A 61 5.14 -11.40 -2.87
CA THR A 61 3.85 -12.06 -3.09
C THR A 61 3.23 -12.54 -1.77
N PHE A 62 4.05 -13.06 -0.85
CA PHE A 62 3.62 -13.47 0.48
C PHE A 62 3.09 -12.29 1.31
N LEU A 63 3.72 -11.13 1.22
CA LEU A 63 3.21 -9.89 1.85
C LEU A 63 1.84 -9.51 1.29
N PHE A 64 1.62 -9.60 -0.03
CA PHE A 64 0.31 -9.32 -0.62
C PHE A 64 -0.78 -10.32 -0.19
N ILE A 65 -0.41 -11.59 0.05
CA ILE A 65 -1.33 -12.62 0.56
C ILE A 65 -1.80 -12.28 1.97
N ILE A 66 -0.90 -11.91 2.88
CA ILE A 66 -1.26 -11.57 4.28
C ILE A 66 -2.22 -10.37 4.33
N ASN A 67 -2.05 -9.41 3.44
CA ASN A 67 -2.90 -8.22 3.37
C ASN A 67 -4.18 -8.42 2.55
N GLY A 68 -4.33 -9.56 1.85
CA GLY A 68 -5.56 -9.90 1.13
C GLY A 68 -5.76 -9.18 -0.22
N TYR A 69 -4.69 -8.73 -0.89
CA TYR A 69 -4.79 -8.06 -2.18
C TYR A 69 -4.94 -9.04 -3.35
N TRP A 70 -6.16 -9.51 -3.60
CA TRP A 70 -6.47 -10.53 -4.61
C TRP A 70 -5.98 -10.19 -6.03
N VAL A 71 -6.13 -8.93 -6.47
CA VAL A 71 -5.71 -8.51 -7.81
C VAL A 71 -4.19 -8.62 -7.97
N ALA A 72 -3.42 -8.15 -6.98
CA ALA A 72 -1.97 -8.23 -7.00
C ALA A 72 -1.49 -9.70 -6.96
N ILE A 73 -2.17 -10.57 -6.21
CA ILE A 73 -1.83 -12.00 -6.13
C ILE A 73 -2.04 -12.67 -7.49
N VAL A 74 -3.20 -12.46 -8.13
CA VAL A 74 -3.51 -13.02 -9.45
C VAL A 74 -2.51 -12.54 -10.50
N LEU A 75 -2.14 -11.25 -10.44
CA LEU A 75 -1.15 -10.69 -11.34
C LEU A 75 0.24 -11.33 -11.14
N ASN A 76 0.70 -11.57 -9.91
CA ASN A 76 2.02 -12.19 -9.65
C ASN A 76 2.05 -13.72 -9.83
N LEU A 77 0.90 -14.39 -9.73
CA LEU A 77 0.78 -15.85 -9.84
C LEU A 77 1.47 -16.47 -11.07
N PRO A 78 1.31 -15.96 -12.31
CA PRO A 78 1.96 -16.55 -13.48
C PRO A 78 3.49 -16.53 -13.39
N LEU A 79 4.08 -15.45 -12.88
CA LEU A 79 5.53 -15.36 -12.71
C LEU A 79 6.02 -16.23 -11.56
N LEU A 80 5.28 -16.25 -10.44
CA LEU A 80 5.59 -17.09 -9.29
C LEU A 80 5.50 -18.58 -9.66
N ALA A 81 4.46 -19.00 -10.37
CA ALA A 81 4.29 -20.38 -10.84
C ALA A 81 5.40 -20.78 -11.81
N PHE A 82 5.81 -19.87 -12.69
CA PHE A 82 6.93 -20.08 -13.60
C PHE A 82 8.25 -20.29 -12.85
N ASN A 83 8.55 -19.43 -11.86
CA ASN A 83 9.73 -19.56 -11.02
C ASN A 83 9.67 -20.82 -10.13
N ALA A 84 8.51 -21.14 -9.56
CA ALA A 84 8.30 -22.33 -8.72
C ALA A 84 8.46 -23.63 -9.52
N LYS A 85 7.93 -23.69 -10.75
CA LYS A 85 8.13 -24.83 -11.65
C LYS A 85 9.61 -25.06 -11.93
N LYS A 86 10.36 -23.98 -12.18
CA LYS A 86 11.80 -24.03 -12.46
C LYS A 86 12.62 -24.54 -11.27
N ILE A 87 12.22 -24.17 -10.06
CA ILE A 87 12.81 -24.68 -8.81
C ILE A 87 12.47 -26.16 -8.61
N TYR A 88 11.20 -26.54 -8.82
CA TYR A 88 10.73 -27.92 -8.65
C TYR A 88 11.41 -28.88 -9.64
N GLU A 89 11.64 -28.44 -10.88
CA GLU A 89 12.35 -29.21 -11.91
C GLU A 89 13.88 -29.26 -11.69
N ASN A 90 14.40 -28.67 -10.60
CA ASN A 90 15.84 -28.56 -10.29
C ASN A 90 16.69 -27.92 -11.41
N GLN A 91 16.07 -27.22 -12.37
CA GLN A 91 16.75 -26.48 -13.45
C GLN A 91 17.09 -25.04 -13.05
N HIS A 92 17.28 -24.77 -11.75
CA HIS A 92 17.68 -23.45 -11.26
C HIS A 92 19.14 -23.13 -11.59
N LEU A 93 19.97 -24.18 -11.73
CA LEU A 93 21.36 -24.08 -12.14
C LEU A 93 21.46 -24.01 -13.67
N LEU A 94 22.00 -22.91 -14.15
CA LEU A 94 22.40 -22.79 -15.56
C LEU A 94 23.61 -23.69 -15.80
N ASP A 95 23.48 -24.65 -16.71
CA ASP A 95 24.59 -25.49 -17.16
C ASP A 95 25.26 -24.86 -18.38
N ALA A 96 26.56 -24.60 -18.27
CA ALA A 96 27.38 -24.00 -19.32
C ALA A 96 27.41 -24.83 -20.61
N THR A 97 27.15 -26.14 -20.53
CA THR A 97 27.14 -27.03 -21.71
C THR A 97 25.85 -26.96 -22.53
N GLU A 98 24.72 -26.60 -21.91
CA GLU A 98 23.42 -26.46 -22.60
C GLU A 98 23.05 -25.02 -22.92
N ILE A 99 23.69 -24.03 -22.27
CA ILE A 99 23.28 -22.62 -22.33
C ILE A 99 23.32 -22.06 -23.75
N PHE A 100 24.33 -22.43 -24.54
CA PHE A 100 24.45 -22.00 -25.94
C PHE A 100 23.36 -22.61 -26.83
N ARG A 101 23.02 -23.88 -26.60
CA ARG A 101 22.00 -24.61 -27.38
C ARG A 101 20.58 -24.07 -27.14
N LYS A 102 20.31 -23.60 -25.92
CA LYS A 102 19.00 -23.04 -25.51
C LYS A 102 19.01 -21.51 -25.37
N LEU A 103 20.07 -20.82 -25.81
CA LEU A 103 20.30 -19.39 -25.57
C LEU A 103 19.12 -18.52 -26.03
N ASN A 104 18.61 -18.77 -27.24
CA ASN A 104 17.50 -18.00 -27.81
C ASN A 104 16.18 -18.19 -27.02
N VAL A 105 16.01 -19.34 -26.37
CA VAL A 105 14.85 -19.61 -25.50
C VAL A 105 15.00 -18.86 -24.18
N HIS A 106 16.15 -18.96 -23.52
CA HIS A 106 16.41 -18.27 -22.25
C HIS A 106 16.45 -16.75 -22.39
N LYS A 107 16.94 -16.23 -23.52
CA LYS A 107 16.90 -14.80 -23.85
C LYS A 107 15.46 -14.30 -23.99
N LYS A 108 14.61 -15.02 -24.74
CA LYS A 108 13.19 -14.67 -24.87
C LYS A 108 12.45 -14.76 -23.54
N GLU A 109 12.72 -15.78 -22.75
CA GLU A 109 12.20 -15.93 -21.39
C GLU A 109 12.59 -14.73 -20.51
N SER A 110 13.88 -14.33 -20.54
CA SER A 110 14.37 -13.15 -19.83
C SER A 110 13.70 -11.87 -20.30
N PHE A 111 13.47 -11.71 -21.61
CA PHE A 111 12.83 -10.54 -22.18
C PHE A 111 11.33 -10.46 -21.83
N ILE A 112 10.63 -11.60 -21.81
CA ILE A 112 9.24 -11.67 -21.37
C ILE A 112 9.12 -11.31 -19.88
N LYS A 113 10.01 -11.86 -19.04
CA LYS A 113 10.08 -11.51 -17.61
C LYS A 113 10.38 -10.03 -17.39
N LEU A 114 11.22 -9.42 -18.24
CA LEU A 114 11.50 -7.98 -18.21
C LEU A 114 10.23 -7.17 -18.50
N GLY A 115 9.53 -7.51 -19.60
CA GLY A 115 8.28 -6.85 -19.96
C GLY A 115 7.21 -7.00 -18.87
N PHE A 116 7.16 -8.16 -18.22
CA PHE A 116 6.26 -8.40 -17.11
C PHE A 116 6.59 -7.55 -15.88
N HIS A 117 7.86 -7.50 -15.46
CA HIS A 117 8.29 -6.64 -14.33
C HIS A 117 8.04 -5.15 -14.63
N LEU A 118 8.23 -4.73 -15.88
CA LEU A 118 7.92 -3.36 -16.32
C LEU A 118 6.42 -3.06 -16.21
N LEU A 119 5.56 -3.97 -16.66
CA LEU A 119 4.10 -3.82 -16.51
C LEU A 119 3.70 -3.76 -15.02
N MET A 120 4.24 -4.66 -14.20
CA MET A 120 4.01 -4.67 -12.75
C MET A 120 4.48 -3.40 -12.08
N PHE A 121 5.56 -2.79 -12.57
CA PHE A 121 6.08 -1.55 -12.02
C PHE A 121 5.06 -0.42 -12.13
N PHE A 122 4.45 -0.24 -13.31
CA PHE A 122 3.39 0.74 -13.50
C PHE A 122 2.13 0.40 -12.68
N PHE A 123 1.79 -0.89 -12.58
CA PHE A 123 0.65 -1.33 -11.77
C PHE A 123 0.82 -1.01 -10.27
N TYR A 124 2.00 -1.27 -9.70
CA TYR A 124 2.30 -0.92 -8.30
C TYR A 124 2.36 0.59 -8.09
N LEU A 125 2.91 1.33 -9.04
CA LEU A 125 2.91 2.79 -8.98
C LEU A 125 1.47 3.34 -8.97
N TYR A 126 0.62 2.87 -9.89
CA TYR A 126 -0.80 3.25 -9.92
C TYR A 126 -1.50 2.91 -8.60
N SER A 127 -1.32 1.70 -8.08
CA SER A 127 -1.94 1.26 -6.84
C SER A 127 -1.48 2.08 -5.63
N MET A 128 -0.20 2.48 -5.60
CA MET A 128 0.34 3.39 -4.59
C MET A 128 -0.34 4.76 -4.65
N ILE A 129 -0.49 5.35 -5.84
CA ILE A 129 -1.14 6.66 -6.01
C ILE A 129 -2.60 6.58 -5.58
N VAL A 130 -3.33 5.52 -5.96
CA VAL A 130 -4.72 5.32 -5.53
C VAL A 130 -4.83 5.19 -4.00
N ALA A 131 -3.92 4.45 -3.36
CA ALA A 131 -3.90 4.34 -1.90
C ALA A 131 -3.64 5.71 -1.23
N LEU A 132 -2.75 6.53 -1.80
CA LEU A 132 -2.48 7.88 -1.30
C LEU A 132 -3.67 8.84 -1.47
N ILE A 133 -4.41 8.75 -2.58
CA ILE A 133 -5.59 9.59 -2.82
C ILE A 133 -6.71 9.22 -1.85
N ARG A 134 -6.95 7.92 -1.62
CA ARG A 134 -7.99 7.44 -0.69
C ARG A 134 -7.71 7.88 0.74
N ASP A 135 -6.44 7.86 1.15
CA ASP A 135 -6.03 8.45 2.44
C ASP A 135 -6.48 9.91 2.56
N GLU A 136 -6.30 10.73 1.52
CA GLU A 136 -6.70 12.15 1.54
C GLU A 136 -8.22 12.32 1.59
N GLU A 137 -8.98 11.53 0.83
CA GLU A 137 -10.44 11.57 0.83
C GLU A 137 -11.02 11.31 2.24
N ASP A 138 -10.51 10.31 2.94
CA ASP A 138 -10.92 9.98 4.33
C ASP A 138 -10.71 11.17 5.30
N TRP A 139 -9.57 11.87 5.19
CA TRP A 139 -9.33 13.08 6.01
C TRP A 139 -10.30 14.21 5.66
N THR A 140 -10.65 14.37 4.39
CA THR A 140 -11.58 15.44 3.95
C THR A 140 -13.03 15.18 4.33
N GLU A 141 -13.50 13.92 4.33
CA GLU A 141 -14.83 13.55 4.79
C GLU A 141 -14.97 13.72 6.31
N HIS A 142 -14.00 13.25 7.10
CA HIS A 142 -14.00 13.46 8.55
C HIS A 142 -13.83 14.95 8.92
N GLY A 143 -13.04 15.72 8.16
CA GLY A 143 -12.95 17.17 8.29
C GLY A 143 -14.27 17.87 8.00
N SER A 144 -14.96 17.52 6.91
CA SER A 144 -16.26 18.12 6.56
C SER A 144 -17.37 17.71 7.53
N ALA A 145 -17.37 16.47 8.01
CA ALA A 145 -18.33 15.99 9.00
C ALA A 145 -18.14 16.68 10.37
N SER A 146 -16.90 16.84 10.84
CA SER A 146 -16.58 17.54 12.08
C SER A 146 -16.88 19.04 12.00
N ILE A 147 -16.58 19.69 10.88
CA ILE A 147 -16.95 21.10 10.62
C ILE A 147 -18.48 21.24 10.56
N GLY A 148 -19.18 20.32 9.90
CA GLY A 148 -20.63 20.29 9.81
C GLY A 148 -21.29 20.12 11.18
N LEU A 149 -20.81 19.17 12.00
CA LEU A 149 -21.29 18.97 13.37
C LEU A 149 -21.00 20.19 14.25
N ALA A 150 -19.81 20.78 14.15
CA ALA A 150 -19.44 21.99 14.88
C ALA A 150 -20.26 23.22 14.44
N ALA A 151 -20.70 23.28 13.19
CA ALA A 151 -21.61 24.32 12.69
C ALA A 151 -23.04 24.11 13.20
N VAL A 152 -23.53 22.87 13.23
CA VAL A 152 -24.85 22.52 13.78
C VAL A 152 -24.91 22.71 15.29
N SER A 153 -23.89 22.29 16.05
CA SER A 153 -23.82 22.49 17.51
C SER A 153 -23.87 23.98 17.85
N ARG A 154 -23.04 24.80 17.19
CA ARG A 154 -23.05 26.27 17.36
C ARG A 154 -24.40 26.91 17.05
N ARG A 155 -25.18 26.33 16.13
CA ARG A 155 -26.52 26.82 15.80
C ARG A 155 -27.52 26.50 16.91
N ASN A 156 -27.47 25.28 17.46
CA ASN A 156 -28.33 24.86 18.57
C ASN A 156 -28.04 25.61 19.88
N VAL A 157 -26.77 25.82 20.23
CA VAL A 157 -26.37 26.63 21.39
C VAL A 157 -26.92 28.06 21.29
N ARG A 158 -26.83 28.67 20.10
CA ARG A 158 -27.37 30.02 19.85
C ARG A 158 -28.90 30.09 19.88
N LEU A 159 -29.59 29.01 19.54
CA LEU A 159 -31.05 28.92 19.63
C LEU A 159 -31.48 28.72 21.08
N SER A 160 -30.77 27.89 21.84
CA SER A 160 -31.03 27.65 23.27
C SER A 160 -30.87 28.93 24.09
N SER A 161 -29.81 29.71 23.87
CA SER A 161 -29.61 30.99 24.58
C SER A 161 -30.71 32.01 24.27
N ARG A 162 -31.16 32.12 23.01
CA ARG A 162 -32.28 33.00 22.62
C ARG A 162 -33.61 32.58 23.24
N LEU A 163 -33.85 31.27 23.38
CA LEU A 163 -35.06 30.75 24.02
C LEU A 163 -35.02 30.97 25.54
N LEU A 164 -33.87 30.80 26.18
CA LEU A 164 -33.67 31.07 27.61
C LEU A 164 -33.87 32.56 27.95
N ASP A 165 -33.37 33.47 27.10
CA ASP A 165 -33.61 34.91 27.24
C ASP A 165 -35.09 35.27 27.11
N THR A 166 -35.84 34.55 26.26
CA THR A 166 -37.26 34.83 25.99
C THR A 166 -38.18 34.25 27.07
N VAL A 167 -37.83 33.11 27.67
CA VAL A 167 -38.72 32.35 28.57
C VAL A 167 -38.43 32.59 30.05
N VAL A 168 -37.16 32.78 30.45
CA VAL A 168 -36.76 32.69 31.87
C VAL A 168 -36.21 34.00 32.43
N GLY A 169 -35.83 34.98 31.61
CA GLY A 169 -35.32 36.28 32.08
C GLY A 169 -34.01 36.17 32.89
N VAL A 170 -33.26 35.07 32.72
CA VAL A 170 -31.97 34.81 33.35
C VAL A 170 -30.88 35.53 32.53
N PRO A 171 -29.95 36.29 33.14
CA PRO A 171 -28.87 36.92 32.40
C PRO A 171 -27.99 35.85 31.73
N ALA A 172 -28.01 35.81 30.39
CA ALA A 172 -27.35 34.84 29.51
C ALA A 172 -25.90 34.45 29.88
N ARG A 173 -25.19 35.35 30.56
CA ARG A 173 -23.76 35.25 30.85
C ARG A 173 -23.36 34.07 31.75
N ALA A 174 -24.23 33.62 32.66
CA ALA A 174 -23.91 32.55 33.61
C ALA A 174 -24.15 31.13 33.06
N ALA A 175 -25.16 30.97 32.18
CA ALA A 175 -25.42 29.71 31.49
C ALA A 175 -24.37 29.44 30.40
N GLU A 176 -23.84 30.51 29.80
CA GLU A 176 -22.84 30.42 28.72
C GLU A 176 -21.51 29.82 29.24
N GLU A 177 -20.98 30.25 30.38
CA GLU A 177 -19.70 29.73 30.91
C GLU A 177 -19.74 28.24 31.30
N THR A 178 -20.87 27.75 31.81
CA THR A 178 -21.01 26.35 32.25
C THR A 178 -21.18 25.40 31.06
N LEU A 179 -21.97 25.77 30.06
CA LEU A 179 -22.13 25.02 28.81
C LEU A 179 -20.82 24.98 27.99
N PHE A 180 -20.11 26.11 27.90
CA PHE A 180 -18.82 26.15 27.18
C PHE A 180 -17.74 25.29 27.86
N ALA A 181 -17.80 25.07 29.17
CA ALA A 181 -16.86 24.22 29.89
C ALA A 181 -17.12 22.72 29.64
N GLU A 182 -18.39 22.29 29.59
CA GLU A 182 -18.75 20.91 29.22
C GLU A 182 -18.44 20.61 27.76
N GLU A 183 -18.75 21.52 26.82
CA GLU A 183 -18.39 21.33 25.41
C GLU A 183 -16.87 21.22 25.21
N ARG A 184 -16.08 22.03 25.94
CA ARG A 184 -14.61 21.95 25.87
C ARG A 184 -14.08 20.60 26.36
N TRP A 185 -14.63 20.06 27.44
CA TRP A 185 -14.24 18.75 27.96
C TRP A 185 -14.59 17.63 26.97
N ALA A 186 -15.80 17.64 26.41
CA ALA A 186 -16.25 16.61 25.46
C ALA A 186 -15.41 16.63 24.17
N ILE A 187 -15.07 17.82 23.67
CA ILE A 187 -14.20 17.98 22.49
C ILE A 187 -12.78 17.52 22.78
N ASP A 188 -12.20 17.88 23.94
CA ASP A 188 -10.86 17.41 24.33
C ASP A 188 -10.82 15.88 24.53
N GLU A 189 -11.90 15.27 25.02
CA GLU A 189 -11.99 13.80 25.21
C GLU A 189 -12.08 13.06 23.87
N VAL A 190 -12.85 13.58 22.91
CA VAL A 190 -12.97 13.02 21.55
C VAL A 190 -11.65 13.18 20.77
N ILE A 191 -10.94 14.30 20.93
CA ILE A 191 -9.64 14.53 20.29
C ILE A 191 -8.55 13.64 20.94
N ARG A 192 -8.65 13.34 22.23
CA ARG A 192 -7.64 12.54 22.98
C ARG A 192 -7.80 11.02 22.82
N SER A 193 -8.94 10.52 22.34
CA SER A 193 -9.19 9.08 22.14
C SER A 193 -9.23 8.70 20.65
N PRO A 194 -8.08 8.46 19.98
CA PRO A 194 -8.04 8.20 18.54
C PRO A 194 -8.38 6.75 18.17
N GLY A 195 -9.15 6.02 18.99
CA GLY A 195 -9.24 4.56 18.86
C GLY A 195 -10.55 3.87 19.25
N SER A 196 -11.68 4.57 19.42
CA SER A 196 -12.96 3.89 19.73
C SER A 196 -14.12 4.35 18.85
N SER A 197 -14.04 3.99 17.57
CA SER A 197 -15.12 4.04 16.58
C SER A 197 -16.19 2.98 16.86
N THR A 198 -16.87 3.05 17.99
CA THR A 198 -18.14 2.32 18.17
C THR A 198 -19.29 3.32 18.24
N PRO A 199 -20.26 3.25 17.30
CA PRO A 199 -21.38 4.20 17.23
C PRO A 199 -22.27 4.18 18.47
N GLU A 200 -22.19 3.13 19.29
CA GLU A 200 -22.98 2.95 20.50
C GLU A 200 -22.60 3.94 21.63
N ARG A 201 -21.32 4.31 21.75
CA ARG A 201 -20.88 5.28 22.77
C ARG A 201 -21.21 6.73 22.42
N LEU A 202 -21.28 7.06 21.14
CA LEU A 202 -21.74 8.38 20.68
C LEU A 202 -23.22 8.59 20.98
N LEU A 203 -24.03 7.52 20.93
CA LEU A 203 -25.43 7.59 21.32
C LEU A 203 -25.60 7.76 22.85
N GLU A 204 -24.78 7.08 23.66
CA GLU A 204 -24.84 7.23 25.13
C GLU A 204 -24.39 8.62 25.59
N LEU A 205 -23.38 9.23 24.95
CA LEU A 205 -22.96 10.60 25.27
C LEU A 205 -24.02 11.65 24.89
N PHE A 206 -24.80 11.41 23.84
CA PHE A 206 -25.90 12.29 23.43
C PHE A 206 -27.20 12.06 24.23
N LEU A 207 -27.37 10.91 24.88
CA LEU A 207 -28.55 10.59 25.69
C LEU A 207 -28.40 10.93 27.18
N PHE A 208 -27.16 11.11 27.67
CA PHE A 208 -26.88 11.44 29.07
C PHE A 208 -26.47 12.90 29.32
N ALA A 209 -26.42 13.75 28.28
CA ALA A 209 -26.27 15.21 28.38
C ALA A 209 -27.59 15.91 28.03
#